data_AF-A0A3E0QAC9-F1
#
_entry.id   AF-A0A3E0QAC9-F1
#
_cell.length_a   1.000
_cell.length_b   1.000
_cell.length_c   1.000
_cell.angle_alpha   90.00
_cell.angle_beta   90.00
_cell.angle_gamma   90.00
#
_symmetry.space_group_name_H-M   'P 1'
#
loop_
_entity.id
_entity.type
_entity.pdbx_description
1 polymer ?
#
loop_
_entity_poly.entity_id
_entity_poly.type
_entity_poly.pdbx_seq_one_letter_code
_entity_poly.pdbx_strand_id
1 'polypeptide(L)'
;MTCSGCRNRLIPFGSLLLGAWAAVALPVGNASAQDDDLLKKIPRGANAIAVIQADALLNTELAESEGWKDKQSAAYGSRPVMIPPEAEMVIVAAQLDASNNLAANWQLAAAQLSEAFPMSAIARAEGGYVDTVNDTQVAWTPGDAYFVNLGPQMIGILHPANRQYVSRWTDYTESNNLVQLSPYLRGAMDQADEKTQVVLAIDLGDVVQPHRAQEQLENSDILGRANIDAKSVLPLVSSLKGVTMTIDVSHAISGKLKVDFDESAAPLRPVAKELVLSVLDNFDAHIPDLDSWSGVTQNKSIVLEGDLSTDGLRRVASLLEMPSTTFSDLKGVEPVEPDSPDYAQTSQRYYRSVAALIEDLRKTLDDTRDNHALWMERYGRKVDELPILNVDPELLDWGATVSESFRSMGNVERKSGTRAGVRKSAVYGDYAYSGYDGSGYYESTYQRASQRRNQIKRQEDAKSSEFRFDSWKELEDSQAAIRRSMTEKYGVEF
;
A
#
# COMPACT_ATOMS: atom_id res chain seq x y z
N MET A 1 38.00 72.65 4.84
CA MET A 1 39.45 72.56 5.07
C MET A 1 39.78 71.15 5.54
N THR A 2 40.59 70.45 4.74
CA THR A 2 41.60 69.42 5.08
C THR A 2 41.39 68.54 6.32
N CYS A 3 41.16 67.23 6.16
CA CYS A 3 42.15 66.14 5.92
C CYS A 3 42.80 65.56 7.18
N SER A 4 42.67 64.22 7.28
CA SER A 4 43.72 63.24 7.62
C SER A 4 44.15 63.01 9.07
N GLY A 5 44.16 61.72 9.45
CA GLY A 5 45.29 61.17 10.21
C GLY A 5 45.00 60.05 11.21
N CYS A 6 44.91 58.81 10.70
CA CYS A 6 45.03 57.49 11.33
C CYS A 6 45.72 57.33 12.70
N ARG A 7 45.21 56.36 13.51
CA ARG A 7 46.00 55.21 14.04
C ARG A 7 45.15 54.09 14.68
N ASN A 8 45.17 52.91 14.03
CA ASN A 8 45.22 51.51 14.52
C ASN A 8 44.73 51.13 15.93
N ARG A 9 43.80 50.15 16.03
CA ARG A 9 44.08 48.72 16.38
C ARG A 9 42.78 47.88 16.50
N LEU A 10 42.74 46.79 15.73
CA LEU A 10 42.18 45.43 15.96
C LEU A 10 41.11 45.19 17.06
N ILE A 11 40.01 44.52 16.69
CA ILE A 11 39.48 43.24 17.23
C ILE A 11 38.21 42.81 16.43
N PRO A 12 37.92 41.50 16.27
CA PRO A 12 37.27 40.93 15.10
C PRO A 12 35.81 40.51 15.29
N PHE A 13 35.19 40.19 14.14
CA PHE A 13 34.00 39.35 13.98
C PHE A 13 34.06 38.11 14.87
N GLY A 14 33.00 37.89 15.66
CA GLY A 14 32.83 36.70 16.48
C GLY A 14 31.60 36.81 17.37
N SER A 15 30.44 36.42 16.85
CA SER A 15 29.26 36.18 17.67
C SER A 15 28.89 34.70 17.56
N LEU A 16 29.38 33.96 18.55
CA LEU A 16 28.94 32.64 19.02
C LEU A 16 27.40 32.60 19.10
N LEU A 17 26.66 31.61 18.59
CA LEU A 17 26.67 30.17 18.88
C LEU A 17 26.67 29.84 20.39
N LEU A 18 25.49 29.95 20.99
CA LEU A 18 25.00 29.19 22.15
C LEU A 18 23.51 28.99 21.84
N GLY A 19 22.99 27.80 21.54
CA GLY A 19 23.23 26.55 22.26
C GLY A 19 22.01 26.25 23.13
N ALA A 20 20.82 26.16 22.52
CA ALA A 20 19.63 25.61 23.14
C ALA A 20 19.25 24.36 22.36
N TRP A 21 19.93 23.25 22.67
CA TRP A 21 19.44 21.92 22.36
C TRP A 21 18.21 21.67 23.22
N ALA A 22 17.04 22.05 22.73
CA ALA A 22 15.80 21.43 23.18
C ALA A 22 15.81 20.02 22.57
N ALA A 23 16.24 19.04 23.36
CA ALA A 23 15.86 17.67 23.12
C ALA A 23 14.33 17.64 23.14
N VAL A 24 13.71 17.64 21.96
CA VAL A 24 12.33 17.21 21.81
C VAL A 24 12.35 15.73 22.15
N ALA A 25 12.15 15.43 23.44
CA ALA A 25 11.68 14.13 23.85
C ALA A 25 10.30 14.00 23.18
N LEU A 26 10.24 13.23 22.10
CA LEU A 26 8.98 12.75 21.56
C LEU A 26 8.28 12.07 22.75
N PRO A 27 7.03 12.46 23.09
CA PRO A 27 6.28 11.69 24.07
C PRO A 27 6.22 10.27 23.53
N VAL A 28 6.75 9.32 24.29
CA VAL A 28 6.45 7.91 24.07
C VAL A 28 4.96 7.81 24.37
N GLY A 29 4.14 7.69 23.33
CA GLY A 29 2.72 7.39 23.50
C GLY A 29 2.63 6.14 24.34
N ASN A 30 1.84 6.16 25.40
CA ASN A 30 1.48 4.91 26.05
C ASN A 30 0.57 4.19 25.06
N ALA A 31 1.12 3.18 24.37
CA ALA A 31 0.30 2.19 23.68
C ALA A 31 -0.78 1.72 24.66
N SER A 32 -2.03 1.73 24.23
CA SER A 32 -3.11 1.27 25.09
C SER A 32 -2.90 -0.23 25.37
N ALA A 33 -3.36 -0.72 26.52
CA ALA A 33 -3.28 -2.16 26.83
C ALA A 33 -3.97 -3.04 25.76
N GLN A 34 -4.92 -2.45 25.02
CA GLN A 34 -5.68 -3.09 23.94
C GLN A 34 -4.84 -3.23 22.66
N ASP A 35 -3.98 -2.25 22.35
CA ASP A 35 -3.04 -2.28 21.23
C ASP A 35 -2.06 -3.44 21.44
N ASP A 36 -1.53 -3.55 22.65
CA ASP A 36 -0.59 -4.60 23.05
C ASP A 36 -1.21 -6.00 22.94
N ASP A 37 -2.52 -6.15 23.18
CA ASP A 37 -3.21 -7.43 23.07
C ASP A 37 -3.34 -7.92 21.63
N LEU A 38 -3.68 -7.03 20.68
CA LEU A 38 -3.66 -7.35 19.25
C LEU A 38 -2.23 -7.60 18.76
N LEU A 39 -1.26 -6.78 19.18
CA LEU A 39 0.15 -6.91 18.80
C LEU A 39 0.77 -8.24 19.25
N LYS A 40 0.32 -8.81 20.38
CA LYS A 40 0.73 -10.16 20.83
C LYS A 40 0.25 -11.28 19.90
N LYS A 41 -0.75 -11.03 19.05
CA LYS A 41 -1.25 -12.00 18.06
C LYS A 41 -0.43 -12.00 16.77
N ILE A 42 0.46 -11.02 16.61
CA ILE A 42 1.29 -10.89 15.41
C ILE A 42 2.57 -11.72 15.55
N PRO A 43 2.81 -12.71 14.66
CA PRO A 43 3.99 -13.56 14.72
C PRO A 43 5.27 -12.78 14.41
N ARG A 44 6.37 -13.19 15.03
CA ARG A 44 7.72 -12.60 14.88
C ARG A 44 8.22 -12.45 13.43
N GLY A 45 7.71 -13.28 12.52
CA GLY A 45 8.13 -13.29 11.11
C GLY A 45 7.63 -12.09 10.29
N ALA A 46 6.80 -11.21 10.86
CA ALA A 46 6.33 -9.99 10.20
C ALA A 46 7.49 -9.02 9.95
N ASN A 47 7.58 -8.50 8.73
CA ASN A 47 8.46 -7.37 8.38
C ASN A 47 7.67 -6.15 7.88
N ALA A 48 6.35 -6.24 7.80
CA ALA A 48 5.47 -5.10 7.57
C ALA A 48 4.30 -5.14 8.55
N ILE A 49 3.86 -3.96 8.98
CA ILE A 49 2.70 -3.80 9.85
C ILE A 49 1.97 -2.51 9.50
N ALA A 50 0.66 -2.51 9.68
CA ALA A 50 -0.13 -1.31 9.72
C ALA A 50 -1.15 -1.35 10.85
N VAL A 51 -1.45 -0.19 11.41
CA VAL A 51 -2.49 0.04 12.39
C VAL A 51 -3.47 1.05 11.83
N ILE A 52 -4.75 0.76 11.97
CA ILE A 52 -5.84 1.71 11.77
C ILE A 52 -6.61 1.84 13.10
N GLN A 53 -6.59 3.04 13.66
CA GLN A 53 -7.45 3.44 14.78
C GLN A 53 -8.83 3.77 14.23
N ALA A 54 -9.63 2.73 13.94
CA ALA A 54 -10.87 2.85 13.20
C ALA A 54 -11.91 3.74 13.90
N ASP A 55 -12.10 3.58 15.21
CA ASP A 55 -13.02 4.44 15.97
C ASP A 55 -12.56 5.90 15.96
N ALA A 56 -11.27 6.15 16.25
CA ALA A 56 -10.71 7.51 16.23
C ALA A 56 -10.87 8.16 14.84
N LEU A 57 -10.61 7.43 13.76
CA LEU A 57 -10.73 7.89 12.38
C LEU A 57 -12.16 8.30 12.03
N LEU A 58 -13.14 7.46 12.38
CA LEU A 58 -14.54 7.68 12.06
C LEU A 58 -15.21 8.78 12.91
N ASN A 59 -14.57 9.18 14.01
CA ASN A 59 -15.01 10.25 14.90
C ASN A 59 -14.31 11.60 14.61
N THR A 60 -13.58 11.72 13.50
CA THR A 60 -12.95 12.99 13.09
C THR A 60 -13.97 13.95 12.47
N GLU A 61 -13.70 15.27 12.56
CA GLU A 61 -14.57 16.31 11.99
C GLU A 61 -14.81 16.10 10.49
N LEU A 62 -13.77 15.74 9.72
CA LEU A 62 -13.89 15.44 8.30
C LEU A 62 -14.79 14.22 8.08
N ALA A 63 -14.56 13.12 8.83
CA ALA A 63 -15.35 11.90 8.69
C ALA A 63 -16.83 12.11 8.99
N GLU A 64 -17.15 12.91 10.02
CA GLU A 64 -18.54 13.30 10.33
C GLU A 64 -19.14 14.18 9.23
N SER A 65 -18.40 15.20 8.78
CA SER A 65 -18.87 16.14 7.75
C SER A 65 -19.15 15.46 6.41
N GLU A 66 -18.37 14.42 6.08
CA GLU A 66 -18.50 13.65 4.86
C GLU A 66 -19.39 12.39 5.03
N GLY A 67 -19.94 12.15 6.22
CA GLY A 67 -20.82 11.02 6.50
C GLY A 67 -20.15 9.65 6.30
N TRP A 68 -18.90 9.49 6.73
CA TRP A 68 -18.12 8.26 6.50
C TRP A 68 -18.74 7.01 7.16
N LYS A 69 -19.35 7.16 8.33
CA LYS A 69 -20.09 6.06 8.99
C LYS A 69 -21.30 5.61 8.18
N ASP A 70 -22.03 6.54 7.60
CA ASP A 70 -23.17 6.19 6.73
C ASP A 70 -22.68 5.55 5.43
N LYS A 71 -21.56 6.04 4.85
CA LYS A 71 -20.92 5.46 3.66
C LYS A 71 -20.30 4.09 3.92
N GLN A 72 -19.89 3.77 5.16
CA GLN A 72 -19.50 2.42 5.55
C GLN A 72 -20.64 1.42 5.40
N SER A 73 -21.90 1.82 5.57
CA SER A 73 -23.05 0.96 5.30
C SER A 73 -23.43 0.89 3.81
N ALA A 74 -22.83 1.74 2.98
CA ALA A 74 -23.08 1.84 1.54
C ALA A 74 -22.11 0.99 0.69
N ALA A 75 -22.29 1.04 -0.64
CA ALA A 75 -21.49 0.29 -1.62
C ALA A 75 -19.97 0.52 -1.44
N TYR A 76 -19.21 -0.55 -1.59
CA TYR A 76 -17.78 -0.66 -1.23
C TYR A 76 -16.90 0.49 -1.72
N GLY A 77 -17.04 0.93 -2.98
CA GLY A 77 -16.14 1.96 -3.53
C GLY A 77 -16.39 3.39 -3.05
N SER A 78 -17.36 3.60 -2.13
CA SER A 78 -17.55 4.90 -1.49
C SER A 78 -16.86 5.03 -0.12
N ARG A 79 -16.23 3.94 0.36
CA ARG A 79 -15.56 3.89 1.66
C ARG A 79 -14.16 4.51 1.57
N PRO A 80 -13.82 5.49 2.41
CA PRO A 80 -12.47 6.06 2.49
C PRO A 80 -11.43 5.06 3.01
N VAL A 81 -11.84 4.19 3.93
CA VAL A 81 -11.04 3.09 4.47
C VAL A 81 -11.88 1.82 4.53
N MET A 82 -11.29 0.71 4.08
CA MET A 82 -11.92 -0.60 4.02
C MET A 82 -11.75 -1.31 5.36
N ILE A 83 -12.57 -0.93 6.33
CA ILE A 83 -12.61 -1.51 7.67
C ILE A 83 -14.02 -2.04 7.95
N PRO A 84 -14.18 -3.19 8.65
CA PRO A 84 -15.48 -3.61 9.15
C PRO A 84 -16.12 -2.49 9.98
N PRO A 85 -17.43 -2.21 9.85
CA PRO A 85 -18.10 -1.18 10.66
C PRO A 85 -18.01 -1.41 12.17
N GLU A 86 -17.84 -2.65 12.59
CA GLU A 86 -17.71 -3.05 13.99
C GLU A 86 -16.26 -2.94 14.49
N ALA A 87 -15.28 -2.66 13.63
CA ALA A 87 -13.89 -2.60 14.03
C ALA A 87 -13.59 -1.31 14.78
N GLU A 88 -13.07 -1.43 16.01
CA GLU A 88 -12.56 -0.32 16.81
C GLU A 88 -11.10 -0.04 16.46
N MET A 89 -10.33 -1.12 16.28
CA MET A 89 -8.92 -1.10 15.90
C MET A 89 -8.61 -2.26 14.97
N VAL A 90 -7.72 -2.01 14.03
CA VAL A 90 -7.23 -3.00 13.09
C VAL A 90 -5.72 -2.98 13.06
N ILE A 91 -5.12 -4.16 13.14
CA ILE A 91 -3.69 -4.39 12.89
C ILE A 91 -3.56 -5.34 11.71
N VAL A 92 -2.89 -4.91 10.65
CA VAL A 92 -2.52 -5.79 9.53
C VAL A 92 -1.02 -6.02 9.57
N ALA A 93 -0.58 -7.26 9.48
CA ALA A 93 0.82 -7.62 9.43
C ALA A 93 1.09 -8.53 8.24
N ALA A 94 2.29 -8.42 7.68
CA ALA A 94 2.69 -9.26 6.55
C ALA A 94 4.16 -9.65 6.64
N GLN A 95 4.48 -10.73 5.94
CA GLN A 95 5.83 -11.02 5.51
C GLN A 95 5.95 -10.72 4.02
N LEU A 96 6.61 -9.63 3.70
CA LEU A 96 6.87 -9.16 2.34
C LEU A 96 8.25 -9.62 1.88
N ASP A 97 8.33 -10.13 0.65
CA ASP A 97 9.59 -10.45 -0.01
C ASP A 97 10.08 -9.26 -0.84
N ALA A 98 11.02 -8.50 -0.29
CA ALA A 98 11.61 -7.36 -0.98
C ALA A 98 12.45 -7.74 -2.22
N SER A 99 12.86 -8.99 -2.36
CA SER A 99 13.51 -9.48 -3.59
C SER A 99 12.52 -9.79 -4.71
N ASN A 100 11.23 -9.88 -4.38
CA ASN A 100 10.13 -10.17 -5.29
C ASN A 100 9.06 -9.06 -5.24
N ASN A 101 9.48 -7.80 -5.46
CA ASN A 101 8.60 -6.62 -5.52
C ASN A 101 7.63 -6.48 -4.32
N LEU A 102 8.11 -6.82 -3.11
CA LEU A 102 7.32 -6.79 -1.88
C LEU A 102 6.08 -7.70 -1.93
N ALA A 103 6.11 -8.77 -2.71
CA ALA A 103 5.05 -9.78 -2.69
C ALA A 103 4.87 -10.35 -1.28
N ALA A 104 3.63 -10.46 -0.82
CA ALA A 104 3.32 -11.04 0.48
C ALA A 104 3.42 -12.58 0.41
N ASN A 105 4.28 -13.17 1.23
CA ASN A 105 4.31 -14.62 1.46
C ASN A 105 3.08 -15.06 2.27
N TRP A 106 2.72 -14.21 3.24
CA TRP A 106 1.49 -14.27 3.99
C TRP A 106 1.15 -12.86 4.46
N GLN A 107 -0.14 -12.65 4.70
CA GLN A 107 -0.69 -11.48 5.35
C GLN A 107 -1.71 -11.93 6.37
N LEU A 108 -1.78 -11.23 7.49
CA LEU A 108 -2.83 -11.43 8.49
C LEU A 108 -3.36 -10.09 8.96
N ALA A 109 -4.63 -10.07 9.30
CA ALA A 109 -5.28 -8.97 10.00
C ALA A 109 -5.74 -9.48 11.37
N ALA A 110 -5.60 -8.65 12.39
CA ALA A 110 -6.20 -8.83 13.70
C ALA A 110 -7.02 -7.58 14.00
N ALA A 111 -8.32 -7.75 14.22
CA ALA A 111 -9.23 -6.66 14.49
C ALA A 111 -9.89 -6.84 15.86
N GLN A 112 -9.95 -5.75 16.62
CA GLN A 112 -10.82 -5.63 17.76
C GLN A 112 -12.18 -5.14 17.28
N LEU A 113 -13.23 -5.87 17.66
CA LEU A 113 -14.60 -5.58 17.30
C LEU A 113 -15.40 -5.05 18.50
N SER A 114 -16.46 -4.31 18.22
CA SER A 114 -17.43 -3.84 19.22
C SER A 114 -18.34 -4.96 19.72
N GLU A 115 -18.50 -6.06 18.97
CA GLU A 115 -19.24 -7.26 19.39
C GLU A 115 -18.62 -8.56 18.81
N ALA A 116 -19.01 -9.71 19.37
CA ALA A 116 -18.51 -11.01 18.95
C ALA A 116 -19.44 -11.66 17.90
N PHE A 117 -18.84 -12.27 16.88
CA PHE A 117 -19.55 -12.96 15.80
C PHE A 117 -19.22 -14.45 15.77
N PRO A 118 -20.21 -15.35 15.61
CA PRO A 118 -19.93 -16.76 15.45
C PRO A 118 -19.28 -17.02 14.07
N MET A 119 -18.28 -17.90 14.02
CA MET A 119 -17.61 -18.27 12.76
C MET A 119 -18.57 -18.79 11.69
N SER A 120 -19.70 -19.39 12.09
CA SER A 120 -20.75 -19.83 11.17
C SER A 120 -21.46 -18.69 10.44
N ALA A 121 -21.61 -17.52 11.07
CA ALA A 121 -22.19 -16.36 10.40
C ALA A 121 -21.23 -15.81 9.34
N ILE A 122 -19.94 -15.77 9.66
CA ILE A 122 -18.88 -15.36 8.73
C ILE A 122 -18.80 -16.33 7.55
N ALA A 123 -18.69 -17.63 7.83
CA ALA A 123 -18.68 -18.65 6.80
C ALA A 123 -19.89 -18.53 5.87
N ARG A 124 -21.09 -18.29 6.41
CA ARG A 124 -22.29 -18.10 5.59
C ARG A 124 -22.23 -16.85 4.72
N ALA A 125 -21.80 -15.72 5.28
CA ALA A 125 -21.71 -14.44 4.60
C ALA A 125 -20.73 -14.45 3.42
N GLU A 126 -19.61 -15.12 3.63
CA GLU A 126 -18.50 -15.25 2.68
C GLU A 126 -18.69 -16.47 1.75
N GLY A 127 -19.77 -17.24 1.91
CA GLY A 127 -20.03 -18.49 1.18
C GLY A 127 -18.97 -19.57 1.39
N GLY A 128 -18.32 -19.54 2.54
CA GLY A 128 -17.37 -20.51 3.04
C GLY A 128 -17.97 -21.60 3.93
N TYR A 129 -17.13 -22.21 4.76
CA TYR A 129 -17.54 -23.23 5.73
C TYR A 129 -16.74 -23.12 7.04
N VAL A 130 -17.33 -23.62 8.12
CA VAL A 130 -16.64 -23.69 9.43
C VAL A 130 -15.74 -24.92 9.46
N ASP A 131 -14.50 -24.74 9.89
CA ASP A 131 -13.50 -25.79 10.15
C ASP A 131 -13.02 -25.68 11.61
N THR A 132 -12.31 -26.70 12.07
CA THR A 132 -11.62 -26.71 13.37
C THR A 132 -10.14 -26.99 13.16
N VAL A 133 -9.29 -26.06 13.59
CA VAL A 133 -7.84 -26.16 13.51
C VAL A 133 -7.29 -26.00 14.93
N ASN A 134 -6.59 -27.02 15.44
CA ASN A 134 -6.03 -27.03 16.81
C ASN A 134 -7.06 -26.58 17.87
N ASP A 135 -8.23 -27.22 17.87
CA ASP A 135 -9.38 -26.91 18.74
C ASP A 135 -9.95 -25.48 18.63
N THR A 136 -9.41 -24.65 17.72
CA THR A 136 -9.92 -23.32 17.39
C THR A 136 -10.90 -23.41 16.22
N GLN A 137 -12.10 -22.84 16.40
CA GLN A 137 -13.05 -22.67 15.28
C GLN A 137 -12.53 -21.60 14.33
N VAL A 138 -12.55 -21.93 13.04
CA VAL A 138 -12.16 -21.04 11.95
C VAL A 138 -13.23 -21.08 10.86
N ALA A 139 -13.31 -20.04 10.04
CA ALA A 139 -14.10 -20.07 8.81
C ALA A 139 -13.15 -20.00 7.61
N TRP A 140 -13.18 -21.02 6.76
CA TRP A 140 -12.55 -20.94 5.44
C TRP A 140 -13.48 -20.18 4.50
N THR A 141 -12.93 -19.38 3.59
CA THR A 141 -13.70 -18.64 2.59
C THR A 141 -13.13 -18.81 1.18
N PRO A 142 -13.97 -18.76 0.14
CA PRO A 142 -13.53 -18.84 -1.25
C PRO A 142 -12.64 -17.67 -1.68
N GLY A 143 -12.66 -16.54 -0.96
CA GLY A 143 -11.76 -15.38 -1.16
C GLY A 143 -10.30 -15.61 -0.72
N ASP A 144 -9.83 -16.87 -0.71
CA ASP A 144 -8.48 -17.26 -0.30
C ASP A 144 -8.08 -16.77 1.11
N ALA A 145 -9.04 -16.82 2.06
CA ALA A 145 -8.83 -16.44 3.45
C ALA A 145 -9.30 -17.50 4.45
N TYR A 146 -8.65 -17.52 5.62
CA TYR A 146 -9.21 -18.09 6.85
C TYR A 146 -9.51 -16.98 7.85
N PHE A 147 -10.70 -17.00 8.43
CA PHE A 147 -11.06 -16.24 9.62
C PHE A 147 -10.84 -17.09 10.86
N VAL A 148 -10.27 -16.50 11.89
CA VAL A 148 -9.84 -17.17 13.12
C VAL A 148 -10.41 -16.43 14.31
N ASN A 149 -11.02 -17.16 15.25
CA ASN A 149 -11.39 -16.59 16.53
C ASN A 149 -10.14 -16.39 17.40
N LEU A 150 -9.73 -15.14 17.63
CA LEU A 150 -8.51 -14.81 18.42
C LEU A 150 -8.82 -14.54 19.90
N GLY A 151 -10.09 -14.50 20.28
CA GLY A 151 -10.56 -14.22 21.63
C GLY A 151 -11.91 -13.49 21.65
N PRO A 152 -12.38 -13.06 22.84
CA PRO A 152 -13.60 -12.28 22.96
C PRO A 152 -13.54 -11.02 22.10
N GLN A 153 -14.48 -10.87 21.17
CA GLN A 153 -14.58 -9.72 20.26
C GLN A 153 -13.31 -9.47 19.42
N MET A 154 -12.44 -10.46 19.25
CA MET A 154 -11.23 -10.36 18.44
C MET A 154 -11.29 -11.35 17.31
N ILE A 155 -11.08 -10.86 16.09
CA ILE A 155 -11.05 -11.68 14.90
C ILE A 155 -9.70 -11.58 14.20
N GLY A 156 -9.23 -12.72 13.73
CA GLY A 156 -8.08 -12.85 12.87
C GLY A 156 -8.52 -13.17 11.45
N ILE A 157 -7.82 -12.65 10.45
CA ILE A 157 -7.92 -13.07 9.06
C ILE A 157 -6.51 -13.44 8.61
N LEU A 158 -6.36 -14.53 7.86
CA LEU A 158 -5.07 -14.96 7.30
C LEU A 158 -5.22 -15.27 5.81
N HIS A 159 -4.33 -14.67 5.02
CA HIS A 159 -4.17 -14.89 3.58
C HIS A 159 -2.73 -15.37 3.26
N PRO A 160 -2.55 -16.27 2.28
CA PRO A 160 -3.59 -17.03 1.56
C PRO A 160 -4.28 -18.05 2.48
N ALA A 161 -5.33 -18.73 2.02
CA ALA A 161 -6.09 -19.73 2.78
C ALA A 161 -5.28 -21.03 3.01
N ASN A 162 -4.20 -20.93 3.77
CA ASN A 162 -3.29 -22.03 4.07
C ASN A 162 -3.58 -22.56 5.48
N ARG A 163 -4.26 -23.71 5.54
CA ARG A 163 -4.63 -24.38 6.80
C ARG A 163 -3.43 -24.66 7.72
N GLN A 164 -2.24 -24.93 7.17
CA GLN A 164 -1.03 -25.16 7.98
C GLN A 164 -0.50 -23.86 8.60
N TYR A 165 -0.58 -22.73 7.89
CA TYR A 165 -0.24 -21.44 8.46
C TYR A 165 -1.22 -21.04 9.56
N VAL A 166 -2.51 -21.28 9.36
CA VAL A 166 -3.53 -21.09 10.40
C VAL A 166 -3.22 -21.92 11.65
N SER A 167 -2.91 -23.21 11.48
CA SER A 167 -2.53 -24.09 12.60
C SER A 167 -1.33 -23.57 13.40
N ARG A 168 -0.27 -23.11 12.71
CA ARG A 168 0.89 -22.52 13.38
C ARG A 168 0.55 -21.20 14.06
N TRP A 169 -0.35 -20.42 13.48
CA TRP A 169 -0.77 -19.14 14.01
C TRP A 169 -1.65 -19.30 15.24
N THR A 170 -2.61 -20.21 15.25
CA THR A 170 -3.45 -20.51 16.42
C THR A 170 -2.57 -20.96 17.60
N ASP A 171 -1.64 -21.89 17.37
CA ASP A 171 -0.67 -22.32 18.40
C ASP A 171 0.17 -21.17 18.95
N TYR A 172 0.60 -20.25 18.06
CA TYR A 172 1.32 -19.05 18.45
C TYR A 172 0.46 -18.14 19.33
N THR A 173 -0.78 -17.87 18.92
CA THR A 173 -1.67 -16.93 19.63
C THR A 173 -2.14 -17.42 20.99
N GLU A 174 -2.16 -18.74 21.21
CA GLU A 174 -2.46 -19.37 22.50
C GLU A 174 -1.26 -19.37 23.45
N SER A 175 -0.05 -19.58 22.92
CA SER A 175 1.16 -19.71 23.73
C SER A 175 1.91 -18.40 23.97
N ASN A 176 1.72 -17.40 23.10
CA ASN A 176 2.46 -16.15 23.13
C ASN A 176 1.74 -15.04 23.91
N ASN A 177 2.44 -14.50 24.91
CA ASN A 177 1.96 -13.37 25.73
C ASN A 177 2.83 -12.11 25.58
N LEU A 178 3.76 -12.08 24.61
CA LEU A 178 4.71 -10.99 24.41
C LEU A 178 4.61 -10.44 22.99
N VAL A 179 4.65 -9.13 22.82
CA VAL A 179 4.77 -8.53 21.49
C VAL A 179 6.16 -8.88 20.91
N GLN A 180 6.22 -9.58 19.77
CA GLN A 180 7.47 -10.08 19.16
C GLN A 180 7.89 -9.34 17.88
N LEU A 181 7.40 -8.12 17.67
CA LEU A 181 7.81 -7.28 16.54
C LEU A 181 9.28 -6.85 16.63
N SER A 182 9.86 -6.54 15.47
CA SER A 182 11.19 -5.90 15.44
C SER A 182 11.15 -4.54 16.14
N PRO A 183 12.30 -4.04 16.64
CA PRO A 183 12.35 -2.71 17.26
C PRO A 183 11.87 -1.60 16.32
N TYR A 184 12.11 -1.74 15.02
CA TYR A 184 11.66 -0.76 14.02
C TYR A 184 10.14 -0.73 13.92
N LEU A 185 9.50 -1.89 13.72
CA LEU A 185 8.04 -1.97 13.63
C LEU A 185 7.36 -1.53 14.92
N ARG A 186 7.88 -1.93 16.09
CA ARG A 186 7.34 -1.49 17.38
C ARG A 186 7.38 0.03 17.53
N GLY A 187 8.53 0.64 17.27
CA GLY A 187 8.66 2.11 17.36
C GLY A 187 7.79 2.87 16.35
N ALA A 188 7.41 2.24 15.24
CA ALA A 188 6.38 2.78 14.36
C ALA A 188 4.99 2.71 14.99
N MET A 189 4.62 1.58 15.60
CA MET A 189 3.30 1.41 16.22
C MET A 189 3.07 2.33 17.42
N ASP A 190 4.12 2.70 18.16
CA ASP A 190 4.05 3.67 19.25
C ASP A 190 3.62 5.09 18.77
N GLN A 191 3.57 5.34 17.45
CA GLN A 191 3.09 6.60 16.88
C GLN A 191 1.58 6.60 16.63
N ALA A 192 0.91 5.44 16.63
CA ALA A 192 -0.53 5.37 16.41
C ALA A 192 -1.27 5.87 17.65
N ASP A 193 -2.12 6.88 17.50
CA ASP A 193 -2.92 7.45 18.58
C ASP A 193 -4.21 8.09 18.04
N GLU A 194 -4.94 8.82 18.89
CA GLU A 194 -6.18 9.50 18.50
C GLU A 194 -5.98 10.56 17.39
N LYS A 195 -4.77 11.06 17.18
CA LYS A 195 -4.43 12.06 16.15
C LYS A 195 -3.82 11.44 14.90
N THR A 196 -3.11 10.33 15.08
CA THR A 196 -2.40 9.59 14.04
C THR A 196 -3.14 8.27 13.81
N GLN A 197 -4.21 8.32 13.02
CA GLN A 197 -5.14 7.20 12.96
C GLN A 197 -4.70 6.08 12.01
N VAL A 198 -3.77 6.34 11.09
CA VAL A 198 -3.17 5.28 10.27
C VAL A 198 -1.65 5.33 10.38
N VAL A 199 -1.04 4.20 10.71
CA VAL A 199 0.41 4.01 10.64
C VAL A 199 0.70 2.77 9.84
N LEU A 200 1.54 2.88 8.82
CA LEU A 200 2.08 1.76 8.04
C LEU A 200 3.60 1.77 8.17
N ALA A 201 4.21 0.63 8.42
CA ALA A 201 5.66 0.50 8.50
C ALA A 201 6.15 -0.79 7.85
N ILE A 202 7.32 -0.70 7.22
CA ILE A 202 8.05 -1.85 6.68
C ILE A 202 9.47 -1.79 7.24
N ASP A 203 9.87 -2.87 7.90
CA ASP A 203 11.23 -3.12 8.32
C ASP A 203 12.03 -3.62 7.11
N LEU A 204 12.99 -2.79 6.71
CA LEU A 204 13.86 -3.01 5.56
C LEU A 204 15.31 -3.25 6.00
N GLY A 205 15.52 -3.56 7.28
CA GLY A 205 16.83 -3.95 7.80
C GLY A 205 17.41 -5.10 6.97
N ASP A 206 18.68 -4.95 6.60
CA ASP A 206 19.45 -5.94 5.82
C ASP A 206 18.89 -6.30 4.44
N VAL A 207 17.91 -5.53 3.92
CA VAL A 207 17.29 -5.80 2.61
C VAL A 207 18.19 -5.44 1.43
N VAL A 208 19.06 -4.44 1.62
CA VAL A 208 19.86 -3.86 0.56
C VAL A 208 21.08 -4.73 0.28
N GLN A 209 21.13 -5.35 -0.90
CA GLN A 209 22.31 -6.06 -1.36
C GLN A 209 23.37 -5.07 -1.89
N PRO A 210 24.56 -4.95 -1.26
CA PRO A 210 25.50 -3.87 -1.58
C PRO A 210 25.94 -3.83 -3.05
N HIS A 211 26.15 -4.99 -3.68
CA HIS A 211 26.57 -5.04 -5.09
C HIS A 211 25.49 -4.53 -6.04
N ARG A 212 24.23 -4.94 -5.83
CA ARG A 212 23.09 -4.46 -6.63
C ARG A 212 22.82 -2.98 -6.39
N ALA A 213 22.92 -2.55 -5.13
CA ALA A 213 22.77 -1.14 -4.77
C ALA A 213 23.83 -0.28 -5.45
N GLN A 214 25.10 -0.71 -5.44
CA GLN A 214 26.17 0.00 -6.13
C GLN A 214 25.87 0.14 -7.63
N GLU A 215 25.50 -0.95 -8.30
CA GLU A 215 25.15 -0.92 -9.73
C GLU A 215 23.97 0.03 -10.02
N GLN A 216 22.93 0.02 -9.19
CA GLN A 216 21.78 0.91 -9.34
C GLN A 216 22.15 2.39 -9.12
N LEU A 217 22.98 2.68 -8.12
CA LEU A 217 23.43 4.03 -7.82
C LEU A 217 24.34 4.58 -8.92
N GLU A 218 25.26 3.76 -9.46
CA GLU A 218 26.16 4.14 -10.55
C GLU A 218 25.41 4.44 -11.87
N ASN A 219 24.26 3.79 -12.07
CA ASN A 219 23.41 4.00 -13.24
C ASN A 219 22.24 4.99 -12.99
N SER A 220 22.23 5.70 -11.85
CA SER A 220 21.15 6.61 -11.49
C SER A 220 21.27 7.97 -12.19
N ASP A 221 20.30 8.28 -13.07
CA ASP A 221 20.18 9.60 -13.69
C ASP A 221 19.95 10.73 -12.67
N ILE A 222 19.32 10.40 -11.53
CA ILE A 222 19.05 11.33 -10.43
C ILE A 222 20.37 11.74 -9.76
N LEU A 223 21.20 10.77 -9.39
CA LEU A 223 22.52 11.05 -8.79
C LEU A 223 23.47 11.72 -9.79
N GLY A 224 23.46 11.26 -11.05
CA GLY A 224 24.28 11.84 -12.12
C GLY A 224 23.99 13.32 -12.33
N ARG A 225 22.70 13.73 -12.42
CA ARG A 225 22.33 15.14 -12.55
C ARG A 225 22.70 15.98 -11.33
N ALA A 226 22.67 15.39 -10.13
CA ALA A 226 23.06 16.06 -8.90
C ALA A 226 24.57 16.04 -8.62
N ASN A 227 25.38 15.41 -9.49
CA ASN A 227 26.81 15.18 -9.29
C ASN A 227 27.14 14.49 -7.95
N ILE A 228 26.29 13.56 -7.52
CA ILE A 228 26.50 12.77 -6.31
C ILE A 228 27.24 11.50 -6.67
N ASP A 229 28.40 11.26 -6.04
CA ASP A 229 29.18 10.04 -6.27
C ASP A 229 28.47 8.82 -5.65
N ALA A 230 28.15 7.82 -6.47
CA ALA A 230 27.49 6.59 -6.06
C ALA A 230 28.23 5.88 -4.92
N LYS A 231 29.57 5.85 -4.96
CA LYS A 231 30.37 5.20 -3.91
C LYS A 231 30.28 5.92 -2.58
N SER A 232 30.14 7.25 -2.60
CA SER A 232 30.01 8.06 -1.38
C SER A 232 28.69 7.85 -0.65
N VAL A 233 27.60 7.51 -1.37
CA VAL A 233 26.26 7.30 -0.78
C VAL A 233 25.90 5.83 -0.59
N LEU A 234 26.68 4.89 -1.14
CA LEU A 234 26.45 3.46 -0.96
C LEU A 234 26.35 3.04 0.52
N PRO A 235 27.26 3.45 1.44
CA PRO A 235 27.13 3.09 2.86
C PRO A 235 25.81 3.57 3.47
N LEU A 236 25.37 4.77 3.11
CA LEU A 236 24.09 5.31 3.56
C LEU A 236 22.92 4.47 3.06
N VAL A 237 22.86 4.18 1.76
CA VAL A 237 21.78 3.38 1.16
C VAL A 237 21.78 1.95 1.72
N SER A 238 22.96 1.35 1.93
CA SER A 238 23.09 0.04 2.57
C SER A 238 22.70 0.04 4.05
N SER A 239 22.61 1.21 4.69
CA SER A 239 22.24 1.37 6.10
C SER A 239 20.73 1.53 6.32
N LEU A 240 19.91 1.29 5.28
CA LEU A 240 18.45 1.38 5.33
C LEU A 240 17.88 0.55 6.49
N LYS A 241 16.97 1.16 7.25
CA LYS A 241 16.23 0.53 8.34
C LYS A 241 14.82 0.19 7.98
N GLY A 242 14.13 1.10 7.30
CA GLY A 242 12.73 0.93 7.04
C GLY A 242 12.08 2.18 6.50
N VAL A 243 10.79 2.03 6.25
CA VAL A 243 9.90 3.11 5.85
C VAL A 243 8.68 3.13 6.78
N THR A 244 8.23 4.32 7.14
CA THR A 244 7.02 4.54 7.94
C THR A 244 6.17 5.62 7.29
N MET A 245 4.89 5.34 7.08
CA MET A 245 3.87 6.29 6.65
C MET A 245 2.91 6.50 7.81
N THR A 246 2.68 7.76 8.20
CA THR A 246 1.64 8.14 9.16
C THR A 246 0.61 9.03 8.48
N ILE A 247 -0.66 8.89 8.87
CA ILE A 247 -1.75 9.71 8.37
C ILE A 247 -2.56 10.22 9.56
N ASP A 248 -2.75 11.53 9.56
CA ASP A 248 -3.52 12.26 10.55
C ASP A 248 -4.77 12.82 9.85
N VAL A 249 -5.93 12.46 10.38
CA VAL A 249 -7.23 12.93 9.91
C VAL A 249 -7.84 13.82 10.98
N SER A 250 -8.22 15.03 10.59
CA SER A 250 -8.92 15.98 11.46
C SER A 250 -10.03 16.67 10.67
N HIS A 251 -9.86 17.96 10.34
CA HIS A 251 -10.68 18.70 9.37
C HIS A 251 -10.14 18.56 7.94
N ALA A 252 -8.89 18.09 7.81
CA ALA A 252 -8.21 17.72 6.58
C ALA A 252 -7.39 16.45 6.84
N ILE A 253 -6.88 15.83 5.77
CA ILE A 253 -6.01 14.64 5.84
C ILE A 253 -4.59 15.11 5.53
N SER A 254 -3.66 14.85 6.45
CA SER A 254 -2.23 15.10 6.25
C SER A 254 -1.45 13.80 6.40
N GLY A 255 -0.38 13.64 5.64
CA GLY A 255 0.45 12.47 5.70
C GLY A 255 1.94 12.78 5.84
N LYS A 256 2.67 11.80 6.34
CA LYS A 256 4.12 11.83 6.50
C LYS A 256 4.73 10.50 6.14
N LEU A 257 5.67 10.51 5.20
CA LEU A 257 6.46 9.35 4.79
C LEU A 257 7.91 9.55 5.22
N LYS A 258 8.42 8.63 6.03
CA LYS A 258 9.75 8.67 6.61
C LYS A 258 10.54 7.44 6.18
N VAL A 259 11.69 7.65 5.56
CA VAL A 259 12.67 6.61 5.23
C VAL A 259 13.85 6.76 6.16
N ASP A 260 14.13 5.73 6.95
CA ASP A 260 15.13 5.76 8.02
C ASP A 260 16.40 4.97 7.66
N PHE A 261 17.54 5.51 8.08
CA PHE A 261 18.87 4.96 7.86
C PHE A 261 19.66 4.89 9.19
N ASP A 262 20.70 4.08 9.24
CA ASP A 262 21.69 4.13 10.32
C ASP A 262 22.72 5.26 10.14
N GLU A 263 22.96 5.67 8.90
CA GLU A 263 23.87 6.77 8.55
C GLU A 263 23.13 8.09 8.31
N SER A 264 23.87 9.21 8.28
CA SER A 264 23.25 10.52 8.02
C SER A 264 22.73 10.61 6.59
N ALA A 265 21.46 11.05 6.44
CA ALA A 265 20.81 11.26 5.15
C ALA A 265 21.24 12.56 4.43
N ALA A 266 22.08 13.39 5.07
CA ALA A 266 22.50 14.68 4.54
C ALA A 266 23.08 14.64 3.10
N PRO A 267 23.87 13.62 2.69
CA PRO A 267 24.37 13.51 1.31
C PRO A 267 23.26 13.44 0.25
N LEU A 268 22.09 12.93 0.58
CA LEU A 268 20.96 12.78 -0.35
C LEU A 268 20.07 14.03 -0.42
N ARG A 269 20.33 15.07 0.40
CA ARG A 269 19.48 16.27 0.47
C ARG A 269 19.12 16.88 -0.89
N PRO A 270 20.02 17.02 -1.88
CA PRO A 270 19.68 17.62 -3.16
C PRO A 270 18.65 16.83 -3.98
N VAL A 271 18.49 15.53 -3.70
CA VAL A 271 17.70 14.58 -4.51
C VAL A 271 16.68 13.79 -3.67
N ALA A 272 16.52 14.10 -2.39
CA ALA A 272 15.85 13.23 -1.42
C ALA A 272 14.42 12.85 -1.84
N LYS A 273 13.59 13.84 -2.21
CA LYS A 273 12.23 13.61 -2.69
C LYS A 273 12.21 12.80 -3.97
N GLU A 274 12.97 13.22 -4.97
CA GLU A 274 13.00 12.58 -6.29
C GLU A 274 13.45 11.11 -6.19
N LEU A 275 14.41 10.82 -5.32
CA LEU A 275 14.85 9.45 -5.06
C LEU A 275 13.74 8.59 -4.44
N VAL A 276 13.03 9.11 -3.43
CA VAL A 276 11.92 8.38 -2.79
C VAL A 276 10.79 8.12 -3.79
N LEU A 277 10.37 9.13 -4.55
CA LEU A 277 9.34 8.97 -5.58
C LEU A 277 9.76 7.95 -6.64
N SER A 278 11.00 8.03 -7.13
CA SER A 278 11.52 7.07 -8.12
C SER A 278 11.57 5.64 -7.59
N VAL A 279 11.82 5.44 -6.28
CA VAL A 279 11.76 4.11 -5.66
C VAL A 279 10.32 3.63 -5.55
N LEU A 280 9.39 4.49 -5.12
CA LEU A 280 7.96 4.14 -5.06
C LEU A 280 7.40 3.79 -6.45
N ASP A 281 7.82 4.50 -7.49
CA ASP A 281 7.51 4.17 -8.88
C ASP A 281 8.02 2.74 -9.20
N ASN A 282 9.27 2.41 -8.86
CA ASN A 282 9.80 1.06 -9.14
C ASN A 282 9.04 -0.07 -8.43
N PHE A 283 8.36 0.22 -7.32
CA PHE A 283 7.53 -0.73 -6.56
C PHE A 283 6.04 -0.65 -6.90
N ASP A 284 5.65 0.12 -7.92
CA ASP A 284 4.25 0.40 -8.27
C ASP A 284 3.41 0.99 -7.12
N ALA A 285 4.08 1.65 -6.16
CA ALA A 285 3.49 2.13 -4.90
C ALA A 285 3.36 3.67 -4.84
N HIS A 286 3.67 4.37 -5.93
CA HIS A 286 3.53 5.82 -6.00
C HIS A 286 2.05 6.23 -5.98
N ILE A 287 1.72 7.20 -5.13
CA ILE A 287 0.43 7.90 -5.12
C ILE A 287 0.64 9.38 -5.50
N PRO A 288 -0.22 9.98 -6.35
CA PRO A 288 -0.05 11.32 -6.91
C PRO A 288 0.09 12.43 -5.87
N ASP A 289 -0.54 12.28 -4.71
CA ASP A 289 -0.50 13.25 -3.62
C ASP A 289 0.95 13.61 -3.22
N LEU A 290 1.86 12.62 -3.27
CA LEU A 290 3.28 12.78 -2.92
C LEU A 290 4.03 13.74 -3.86
N ASP A 291 3.53 13.97 -5.08
CA ASP A 291 4.12 14.94 -6.00
C ASP A 291 4.02 16.37 -5.47
N SER A 292 3.00 16.66 -4.64
CA SER A 292 2.83 17.97 -4.00
C SER A 292 3.59 18.10 -2.68
N TRP A 293 4.01 16.98 -2.07
CA TRP A 293 4.60 16.97 -0.73
C TRP A 293 5.97 17.65 -0.68
N SER A 294 6.27 18.26 0.46
CA SER A 294 7.62 18.76 0.72
C SER A 294 8.54 17.62 1.14
N GLY A 295 9.80 17.61 0.68
CA GLY A 295 10.77 16.56 1.03
C GLY A 295 12.04 17.15 1.62
N VAL A 296 12.44 16.67 2.79
CA VAL A 296 13.63 17.14 3.51
C VAL A 296 14.44 15.97 4.08
N THR A 297 15.73 16.17 4.26
CA THR A 297 16.58 15.27 5.06
C THR A 297 16.66 15.78 6.49
N GLN A 298 16.36 14.93 7.45
CA GLN A 298 16.44 15.21 8.89
C GLN A 298 17.32 14.15 9.55
N ASN A 299 18.52 14.52 10.01
CA ASN A 299 19.49 13.63 10.64
C ASN A 299 19.83 12.38 9.80
N LYS A 300 19.18 11.25 10.11
CA LYS A 300 19.33 9.93 9.49
C LYS A 300 18.11 9.51 8.68
N SER A 301 17.27 10.47 8.31
CA SER A 301 16.00 10.19 7.65
C SER A 301 15.79 11.10 6.43
N ILE A 302 15.10 10.57 5.43
CA ILE A 302 14.39 11.37 4.43
C ILE A 302 12.93 11.42 4.86
N VAL A 303 12.34 12.61 4.88
CA VAL A 303 10.97 12.85 5.33
C VAL A 303 10.23 13.60 4.23
N LEU A 304 9.13 13.05 3.75
CA LEU A 304 8.17 13.71 2.87
C LEU A 304 6.90 13.97 3.67
N GLU A 305 6.34 15.18 3.58
CA GLU A 305 5.14 15.59 4.32
C GLU A 305 4.27 16.50 3.45
N GLY A 306 2.95 16.34 3.54
CA GLY A 306 1.97 17.18 2.86
C GLY A 306 0.53 16.72 3.03
N ASP A 307 -0.38 17.38 2.31
CA ASP A 307 -1.80 17.05 2.31
C ASP A 307 -2.05 15.76 1.52
N LEU A 308 -2.99 14.94 2.00
CA LEU A 308 -3.42 13.72 1.34
C LEU A 308 -4.90 13.87 0.95
N SER A 309 -5.28 13.41 -0.23
CA SER A 309 -6.68 13.36 -0.65
C SER A 309 -7.39 12.15 -0.04
N THR A 310 -8.73 12.15 -0.05
CA THR A 310 -9.53 10.99 0.34
C THR A 310 -9.24 9.77 -0.55
N ASP A 311 -8.95 9.99 -1.84
CA ASP A 311 -8.55 8.91 -2.76
C ASP A 311 -7.13 8.41 -2.43
N GLY A 312 -6.20 9.31 -2.08
CA GLY A 312 -4.88 8.96 -1.56
C GLY A 312 -4.95 8.12 -0.28
N LEU A 313 -5.81 8.50 0.68
CA LEU A 313 -6.09 7.71 1.88
C LEU A 313 -6.64 6.33 1.52
N ARG A 314 -7.62 6.25 0.61
CA ARG A 314 -8.18 4.96 0.15
C ARG A 314 -7.13 4.07 -0.50
N ARG A 315 -6.22 4.64 -1.29
CA ARG A 315 -5.09 3.92 -1.91
C ARG A 315 -4.14 3.37 -0.86
N VAL A 316 -3.72 4.18 0.12
CA VAL A 316 -2.87 3.72 1.23
C VAL A 316 -3.57 2.63 2.04
N ALA A 317 -4.84 2.86 2.42
CA ALA A 317 -5.65 1.88 3.14
C ALA A 317 -5.81 0.57 2.36
N SER A 318 -5.86 0.62 1.02
CA SER A 318 -5.97 -0.59 0.19
C SER A 318 -4.71 -1.45 0.13
N LEU A 319 -3.58 -0.97 0.64
CA LEU A 319 -2.42 -1.83 0.89
C LEU A 319 -2.71 -2.86 1.99
N LEU A 320 -3.74 -2.61 2.79
CA LEU A 320 -4.24 -3.46 3.85
C LEU A 320 -5.43 -4.23 3.29
N GLU A 321 -5.31 -5.56 3.24
CA GLU A 321 -6.40 -6.41 2.78
C GLU A 321 -7.19 -6.83 3.99
N MET A 322 -8.44 -6.40 3.99
CA MET A 322 -9.40 -6.78 4.99
C MET A 322 -10.75 -7.00 4.33
N PRO A 323 -11.47 -8.04 4.74
CA PRO A 323 -12.90 -8.16 4.47
C PRO A 323 -13.60 -6.93 5.01
N SER A 324 -14.50 -6.38 4.21
CA SER A 324 -15.29 -5.20 4.54
C SER A 324 -16.77 -5.54 4.73
N THR A 325 -17.07 -6.82 4.94
CA THR A 325 -18.39 -7.29 5.32
C THR A 325 -18.83 -6.65 6.64
N THR A 326 -20.04 -6.09 6.64
CA THR A 326 -20.73 -5.68 7.87
C THR A 326 -21.22 -6.94 8.57
N PHE A 327 -20.50 -7.43 9.58
CA PHE A 327 -20.82 -8.69 10.25
C PHE A 327 -22.14 -8.60 11.05
N SER A 328 -22.51 -7.39 11.50
CA SER A 328 -23.75 -7.11 12.25
C SER A 328 -25.00 -7.45 11.46
N ASP A 329 -25.01 -7.14 10.16
CA ASP A 329 -26.17 -7.37 9.28
C ASP A 329 -26.42 -8.86 9.01
N LEU A 330 -25.47 -9.74 9.36
CA LEU A 330 -25.47 -11.15 9.01
C LEU A 330 -25.91 -12.05 10.18
N LYS A 331 -26.12 -11.47 11.36
CA LYS A 331 -26.47 -12.21 12.59
C LYS A 331 -27.90 -12.78 12.49
N GLY A 332 -27.99 -14.10 12.29
CA GLY A 332 -29.28 -14.79 12.23
C GLY A 332 -30.01 -14.69 10.88
N VAL A 333 -29.33 -14.20 9.84
CA VAL A 333 -29.89 -14.16 8.48
C VAL A 333 -29.86 -15.55 7.86
N GLU A 334 -31.05 -16.09 7.58
CA GLU A 334 -31.24 -17.25 6.73
C GLU A 334 -31.15 -16.84 5.25
N PRO A 335 -30.75 -17.75 4.34
CA PRO A 335 -30.82 -17.48 2.91
C PRO A 335 -32.20 -16.98 2.52
N VAL A 336 -32.26 -15.83 1.85
CA VAL A 336 -33.52 -15.25 1.41
C VAL A 336 -33.96 -15.98 0.13
N GLU A 337 -35.27 -16.10 -0.07
CA GLU A 337 -35.82 -16.64 -1.31
C GLU A 337 -35.27 -15.85 -2.52
N PRO A 338 -34.75 -16.54 -3.55
CA PRO A 338 -34.36 -15.90 -4.81
C PRO A 338 -35.49 -15.04 -5.37
N ASP A 339 -35.14 -13.96 -6.05
CA ASP A 339 -36.08 -13.01 -6.66
C ASP A 339 -36.96 -12.21 -5.69
N SER A 340 -36.76 -12.34 -4.37
CA SER A 340 -37.40 -11.48 -3.38
C SER A 340 -36.83 -10.04 -3.39
N PRO A 341 -37.56 -9.05 -2.85
CA PRO A 341 -37.07 -7.67 -2.75
C PRO A 341 -35.74 -7.54 -1.99
N ASP A 342 -35.53 -8.32 -0.93
CA ASP A 342 -34.28 -8.28 -0.14
C ASP A 342 -33.11 -8.92 -0.90
N TYR A 343 -33.37 -9.98 -1.67
CA TYR A 343 -32.40 -10.59 -2.57
C TYR A 343 -31.99 -9.62 -3.69
N ALA A 344 -32.97 -8.92 -4.29
CA ALA A 344 -32.74 -7.87 -5.27
C ALA A 344 -31.92 -6.71 -4.70
N GLN A 345 -32.21 -6.27 -3.46
CA GLN A 345 -31.48 -5.20 -2.80
C GLN A 345 -30.02 -5.60 -2.50
N THR A 346 -29.80 -6.82 -2.02
CA THR A 346 -28.44 -7.34 -1.74
C THR A 346 -27.63 -7.47 -3.02
N SER A 347 -28.24 -8.00 -4.08
CA SER A 347 -27.68 -8.06 -5.43
C SER A 347 -27.32 -6.67 -5.97
N GLN A 348 -28.19 -5.68 -5.79
CA GLN A 348 -27.94 -4.30 -6.20
C GLN A 348 -26.76 -3.67 -5.44
N ARG A 349 -26.62 -3.95 -4.13
CA ARG A 349 -25.46 -3.50 -3.33
C ARG A 349 -24.16 -4.13 -3.84
N TYR A 350 -24.17 -5.42 -4.18
CA TYR A 350 -23.02 -6.10 -4.78
C TYR A 350 -22.63 -5.45 -6.12
N TYR A 351 -23.59 -5.28 -7.04
CA TYR A 351 -23.36 -4.63 -8.33
C TYR A 351 -22.70 -3.25 -8.18
N ARG A 352 -23.27 -2.38 -7.33
CA ARG A 352 -22.73 -1.04 -7.09
C ARG A 352 -21.34 -1.06 -6.46
N SER A 353 -21.05 -2.06 -5.66
CA SER A 353 -19.74 -2.25 -5.04
C SER A 353 -18.66 -2.56 -6.08
N VAL A 354 -18.92 -3.53 -6.98
CA VAL A 354 -18.03 -3.85 -8.10
C VAL A 354 -17.87 -2.66 -9.05
N ALA A 355 -18.98 -2.01 -9.43
CA ALA A 355 -18.97 -0.84 -10.30
C ALA A 355 -18.13 0.33 -9.72
N ALA A 356 -18.23 0.56 -8.42
CA ALA A 356 -17.44 1.60 -7.76
C ALA A 356 -15.94 1.22 -7.69
N LEU A 357 -15.60 -0.06 -7.49
CA LEU A 357 -14.21 -0.53 -7.56
C LEU A 357 -13.62 -0.40 -8.98
N ILE A 358 -14.43 -0.64 -10.03
CA ILE A 358 -14.06 -0.39 -11.43
C ILE A 358 -13.69 1.08 -11.65
N GLU A 359 -14.56 1.99 -11.26
CA GLU A 359 -14.37 3.43 -11.46
C GLU A 359 -13.19 3.98 -10.64
N ASP A 360 -13.04 3.53 -9.40
CA ASP A 360 -11.95 3.93 -8.51
C ASP A 360 -10.59 3.43 -9.01
N LEU A 361 -10.52 2.20 -9.53
CA LEU A 361 -9.33 1.72 -10.21
C LEU A 361 -9.04 2.57 -11.44
N ARG A 362 -10.03 2.85 -12.30
CA ARG A 362 -9.86 3.67 -13.51
C ARG A 362 -9.24 5.03 -13.20
N LYS A 363 -9.81 5.76 -12.22
CA LYS A 363 -9.25 7.04 -11.76
C LYS A 363 -7.82 6.89 -11.25
N THR A 364 -7.57 5.82 -10.48
CA THR A 364 -6.22 5.48 -10.02
C THR A 364 -5.25 5.29 -11.18
N LEU A 365 -5.69 4.69 -12.29
CA LEU A 365 -4.85 4.51 -13.46
C LEU A 365 -4.64 5.80 -14.27
N ASP A 366 -5.60 6.72 -14.25
CA ASP A 366 -5.48 7.99 -14.97
C ASP A 366 -4.51 8.96 -14.28
N ASP A 367 -4.45 8.92 -12.94
CA ASP A 367 -3.60 9.82 -12.15
C ASP A 367 -2.16 9.33 -11.97
N THR A 368 -1.93 8.00 -12.03
CA THR A 368 -0.61 7.41 -11.79
C THR A 368 0.14 7.20 -13.10
N ARG A 369 1.41 7.64 -13.18
CA ARG A 369 2.24 7.42 -14.37
C ARG A 369 2.70 5.95 -14.42
N ASP A 370 2.24 5.24 -15.44
CA ASP A 370 2.83 4.01 -16.01
C ASP A 370 2.98 2.76 -15.10
N ASN A 371 2.45 2.74 -13.88
CA ASN A 371 2.67 1.65 -12.93
C ASN A 371 1.39 1.23 -12.20
N HIS A 372 0.76 0.16 -12.68
CA HIS A 372 -0.61 -0.20 -12.32
C HIS A 372 -0.78 -1.63 -11.84
N ALA A 373 0.25 -2.48 -11.95
CA ALA A 373 0.13 -3.90 -11.67
C ALA A 373 -0.27 -4.18 -10.22
N LEU A 374 0.36 -3.47 -9.27
CA LEU A 374 0.01 -3.57 -7.85
C LEU A 374 -1.47 -3.24 -7.62
N TRP A 375 -1.93 -2.09 -8.12
CA TRP A 375 -3.30 -1.64 -7.92
C TRP A 375 -4.31 -2.58 -8.59
N MET A 376 -4.05 -3.03 -9.82
CA MET A 376 -4.90 -4.00 -10.50
C MET A 376 -5.05 -5.31 -9.68
N GLU A 377 -3.94 -5.86 -9.19
CA GLU A 377 -3.99 -7.08 -8.36
C GLU A 377 -4.73 -6.86 -7.02
N ARG A 378 -4.59 -5.69 -6.40
CA ARG A 378 -5.30 -5.32 -5.16
C ARG A 378 -6.80 -5.17 -5.39
N TYR A 379 -7.20 -4.48 -6.45
CA TYR A 379 -8.62 -4.30 -6.76
C TYR A 379 -9.27 -5.60 -7.22
N GLY A 380 -8.54 -6.50 -7.88
CA GLY A 380 -9.03 -7.85 -8.17
C GLY A 380 -9.36 -8.62 -6.89
N ARG A 381 -8.48 -8.54 -5.88
CA ARG A 381 -8.73 -9.14 -4.56
C ARG A 381 -9.95 -8.52 -3.86
N LYS A 382 -10.09 -7.19 -3.86
CA LYS A 382 -11.26 -6.51 -3.28
C LYS A 382 -12.59 -6.98 -3.86
N VAL A 383 -12.63 -7.32 -5.15
CA VAL A 383 -13.84 -7.85 -5.81
C VAL A 383 -14.15 -9.28 -5.33
N ASP A 384 -13.12 -10.11 -5.16
CA ASP A 384 -13.28 -11.47 -4.63
C ASP A 384 -13.66 -11.52 -3.15
N GLU A 385 -13.30 -10.49 -2.39
CA GLU A 385 -13.61 -10.32 -0.96
C GLU A 385 -15.00 -9.70 -0.72
N LEU A 386 -15.79 -9.44 -1.77
CA LEU A 386 -17.16 -8.95 -1.61
C LEU A 386 -18.06 -10.06 -1.04
N PRO A 387 -18.96 -9.76 -0.08
CA PRO A 387 -19.92 -10.73 0.42
C PRO A 387 -20.81 -11.25 -0.69
N ILE A 388 -20.98 -12.56 -0.73
CA ILE A 388 -21.69 -13.28 -1.79
C ILE A 388 -23.06 -13.82 -1.35
N LEU A 389 -23.38 -13.77 -0.05
CA LEU A 389 -24.66 -14.24 0.47
C LEU A 389 -25.82 -13.41 -0.10
N ASN A 390 -26.87 -14.10 -0.58
CA ASN A 390 -28.07 -13.50 -1.17
C ASN A 390 -27.80 -12.60 -2.40
N VAL A 391 -26.72 -12.87 -3.13
CA VAL A 391 -26.40 -12.21 -4.40
C VAL A 391 -26.79 -13.10 -5.57
N ASP A 392 -27.33 -12.48 -6.63
CA ASP A 392 -27.64 -13.14 -7.90
C ASP A 392 -26.40 -13.86 -8.48
N PRO A 393 -26.50 -15.14 -8.88
CA PRO A 393 -25.37 -15.87 -9.47
C PRO A 393 -24.78 -15.18 -10.70
N GLU A 394 -25.59 -14.52 -11.55
CA GLU A 394 -25.08 -13.80 -12.72
C GLU A 394 -24.18 -12.62 -12.34
N LEU A 395 -24.46 -11.98 -11.20
CA LEU A 395 -23.61 -10.91 -10.66
C LEU A 395 -22.32 -11.46 -10.06
N LEU A 396 -22.37 -12.63 -9.42
CA LEU A 396 -21.18 -13.30 -8.89
C LEU A 396 -20.23 -13.71 -10.02
N ASP A 397 -20.77 -14.29 -11.10
CA ASP A 397 -19.99 -14.65 -12.30
C ASP A 397 -19.39 -13.41 -12.98
N TRP A 398 -20.16 -12.32 -13.05
CA TRP A 398 -19.64 -11.04 -13.54
C TRP A 398 -18.53 -10.49 -12.65
N GLY A 399 -18.71 -10.50 -11.32
CA GLY A 399 -17.68 -10.08 -10.36
C GLY A 399 -16.38 -10.87 -10.51
N ALA A 400 -16.48 -12.20 -10.65
CA ALA A 400 -15.31 -13.06 -10.92
C ALA A 400 -14.61 -12.70 -12.24
N THR A 401 -15.37 -12.37 -13.29
CA THR A 401 -14.81 -11.92 -14.57
C THR A 401 -14.07 -10.59 -14.43
N VAL A 402 -14.62 -9.65 -13.63
CA VAL A 402 -13.97 -8.37 -13.33
C VAL A 402 -12.66 -8.58 -12.57
N SER A 403 -12.66 -9.43 -11.53
CA SER A 403 -11.45 -9.69 -10.75
C SER A 403 -10.36 -10.40 -11.55
N GLU A 404 -10.74 -11.36 -12.40
CA GLU A 404 -9.82 -12.01 -13.34
C GLU A 404 -9.23 -11.00 -14.34
N SER A 405 -10.06 -10.12 -14.90
CA SER A 405 -9.62 -9.08 -15.83
C SER A 405 -8.58 -8.15 -15.20
N PHE A 406 -8.81 -7.72 -13.95
CA PHE A 406 -7.84 -6.92 -13.21
C PHE A 406 -6.52 -7.65 -13.02
N ARG A 407 -6.54 -8.90 -12.54
CA ARG A 407 -5.31 -9.72 -12.39
C ARG A 407 -4.60 -9.95 -13.72
N SER A 408 -5.34 -10.14 -14.80
CA SER A 408 -4.79 -10.35 -16.13
C SER A 408 -4.03 -9.12 -16.61
N MET A 409 -4.63 -7.92 -16.46
CA MET A 409 -3.97 -6.66 -16.76
C MET A 409 -2.68 -6.48 -15.94
N GLY A 410 -2.72 -6.71 -14.62
CA GLY A 410 -1.53 -6.58 -13.76
C GLY A 410 -0.41 -7.54 -14.14
N ASN A 411 -0.75 -8.78 -14.50
CA ASN A 411 0.21 -9.77 -14.98
C ASN A 411 0.85 -9.38 -16.32
N VAL A 412 0.08 -8.80 -17.25
CA VAL A 412 0.60 -8.34 -18.55
C VAL A 412 1.59 -7.18 -18.34
N GLU A 413 1.29 -6.25 -17.44
CA GLU A 413 2.19 -5.15 -17.06
C GLU A 413 3.52 -5.68 -16.51
N ARG A 414 3.49 -6.59 -15.54
CA ARG A 414 4.73 -7.18 -14.98
C ARG A 414 5.54 -7.93 -16.04
N LYS A 415 4.86 -8.67 -16.92
CA LYS A 415 5.50 -9.36 -18.05
C LYS A 415 6.10 -8.38 -19.05
N SER A 416 5.47 -7.22 -19.28
CA SER A 416 6.01 -6.14 -20.10
C SER A 416 7.36 -5.66 -19.57
N GLY A 417 7.44 -5.35 -18.26
CA GLY A 417 8.69 -4.97 -17.59
C GLY A 417 9.79 -6.03 -17.73
N THR A 418 9.42 -7.31 -17.58
CA THR A 418 10.35 -8.45 -17.73
C THR A 418 10.86 -8.58 -19.16
N ARG A 419 9.96 -8.55 -20.16
CA ARG A 419 10.32 -8.60 -21.58
C ARG A 419 11.18 -7.40 -21.97
N ALA A 420 10.87 -6.21 -21.48
CA ALA A 420 11.67 -5.02 -21.69
C ALA A 420 13.08 -5.20 -21.12
N GLY A 421 13.22 -5.73 -19.90
CA GLY A 421 14.51 -6.06 -19.27
C GLY A 421 15.34 -7.03 -20.12
N VAL A 422 14.75 -8.16 -20.54
CA VAL A 422 15.41 -9.16 -21.40
C VAL A 422 15.83 -8.55 -22.74
N ARG A 423 14.98 -7.72 -23.36
CA ARG A 423 15.32 -7.07 -24.63
C ARG A 423 16.40 -6.00 -24.46
N LYS A 424 16.40 -5.26 -23.33
CA LYS A 424 17.42 -4.25 -23.01
C LYS A 424 18.79 -4.89 -22.75
N SER A 425 18.85 -6.08 -22.15
CA SER A 425 20.14 -6.78 -21.91
C SER A 425 20.80 -7.23 -23.21
N ALA A 426 20.02 -7.48 -24.27
CA ALA A 426 20.53 -7.73 -25.62
C ALA A 426 21.02 -6.47 -26.35
N VAL A 427 20.88 -5.27 -25.76
CA VAL A 427 21.42 -4.02 -26.32
C VAL A 427 22.86 -3.83 -25.85
N TYR A 428 23.80 -4.31 -26.67
CA TYR A 428 25.22 -4.01 -26.53
C TYR A 428 25.54 -2.59 -27.02
N GLY A 429 26.49 -1.93 -26.35
CA GLY A 429 27.14 -0.73 -26.89
C GLY A 429 27.93 -1.14 -28.13
N ASP A 430 27.59 -0.56 -29.28
CA ASP A 430 28.30 -0.82 -30.53
C ASP A 430 29.74 -0.30 -30.37
N TYR A 431 30.72 -1.18 -30.15
CA TYR A 431 32.12 -0.79 -30.17
C TYR A 431 32.52 -0.64 -31.64
N ALA A 432 32.25 0.54 -32.20
CA ALA A 432 32.82 0.91 -33.49
C ALA A 432 34.34 1.05 -33.32
N TYR A 433 35.10 0.07 -33.84
CA TYR A 433 36.54 0.19 -33.98
C TYR A 433 36.79 1.30 -35.00
N SER A 434 37.09 2.52 -34.53
CA SER A 434 37.46 3.62 -35.41
C SER A 434 38.73 3.22 -36.14
N GLY A 435 38.58 2.98 -37.45
CA GLY A 435 39.70 2.94 -38.37
C GLY A 435 40.52 4.22 -38.23
N TYR A 436 41.83 4.06 -38.40
CA TYR A 436 42.88 5.04 -38.25
C TYR A 436 42.76 6.16 -39.31
N ASP A 437 41.77 7.04 -39.21
CA ASP A 437 41.84 8.35 -39.87
C ASP A 437 40.86 9.37 -39.27
N GLY A 438 41.39 10.54 -38.92
CA GLY A 438 40.66 11.81 -38.86
C GLY A 438 39.48 11.97 -37.89
N SER A 439 39.73 12.61 -36.74
CA SER A 439 38.80 13.49 -35.99
C SER A 439 37.31 13.06 -35.93
N GLY A 440 36.92 12.29 -34.91
CA GLY A 440 35.54 11.83 -34.74
C GLY A 440 35.04 11.88 -33.30
N TYR A 441 33.86 12.48 -33.12
CA TYR A 441 33.09 12.61 -31.88
C TYR A 441 32.94 11.30 -31.09
N TYR A 442 33.41 11.28 -29.84
CA TYR A 442 33.27 10.16 -28.90
C TYR A 442 31.86 10.07 -28.25
N GLU A 443 30.90 10.90 -28.66
CA GLU A 443 29.60 11.08 -28.01
C GLU A 443 28.45 10.22 -28.61
N SER A 444 28.68 9.54 -29.75
CA SER A 444 27.56 9.00 -30.55
C SER A 444 27.06 7.58 -30.21
N THR A 445 27.83 6.74 -29.51
CA THR A 445 27.51 5.31 -29.34
C THR A 445 26.73 4.98 -28.07
N TYR A 446 27.00 5.65 -26.95
CA TYR A 446 26.22 5.52 -25.72
C TYR A 446 24.80 6.11 -25.87
N GLN A 447 24.67 7.25 -26.55
CA GLN A 447 23.38 7.87 -26.83
C GLN A 447 22.48 6.95 -27.66
N ARG A 448 23.04 6.20 -28.63
CA ARG A 448 22.30 5.21 -29.45
C ARG A 448 21.83 3.99 -28.65
N ALA A 449 22.66 3.47 -27.74
CA ALA A 449 22.28 2.34 -26.88
C ALA A 449 21.17 2.73 -25.90
N SER A 450 21.27 3.92 -25.27
CA SER A 450 20.23 4.47 -24.39
C SER A 450 18.92 4.70 -25.16
N GLN A 451 18.98 5.32 -26.34
CA GLN A 451 17.81 5.51 -27.21
C GLN A 451 17.14 4.18 -27.59
N ARG A 452 17.92 3.15 -27.90
CA ARG A 452 17.40 1.81 -28.23
C ARG A 452 16.75 1.13 -27.02
N ARG A 453 17.33 1.25 -25.82
CA ARG A 453 16.72 0.75 -24.57
C ARG A 453 15.41 1.46 -24.26
N ASN A 454 15.34 2.77 -24.50
CA ASN A 454 14.12 3.56 -24.33
C ASN A 454 13.05 3.18 -25.37
N GLN A 455 13.44 2.94 -26.62
CA GLN A 455 12.54 2.44 -27.66
C GLN A 455 11.97 1.06 -27.31
N ILE A 456 12.80 0.16 -26.79
CA ILE A 456 12.36 -1.17 -26.32
C ILE A 456 11.32 -1.05 -25.21
N LYS A 457 11.58 -0.20 -24.20
CA LYS A 457 10.62 0.07 -23.12
C LYS A 457 9.30 0.55 -23.70
N ARG A 458 9.31 1.62 -24.51
CA ARG A 458 8.09 2.16 -25.16
C ARG A 458 7.33 1.13 -25.99
N GLN A 459 8.02 0.22 -26.68
CA GLN A 459 7.36 -0.83 -27.47
C GLN A 459 6.68 -1.89 -26.61
N GLU A 460 7.28 -2.27 -25.48
CA GLU A 460 6.66 -3.22 -24.57
C GLU A 460 5.51 -2.56 -23.80
N ASP A 461 5.72 -1.32 -23.33
CA ASP A 461 4.69 -0.51 -22.67
C ASP A 461 3.47 -0.33 -23.59
N ALA A 462 3.67 0.01 -24.87
CA ALA A 462 2.57 0.18 -25.83
C ALA A 462 1.71 -1.08 -26.01
N LYS A 463 2.31 -2.28 -26.01
CA LYS A 463 1.56 -3.55 -26.08
C LYS A 463 0.75 -3.80 -24.81
N SER A 464 1.31 -3.41 -23.67
CA SER A 464 0.61 -3.52 -22.39
C SER A 464 -0.57 -2.55 -22.32
N SER A 465 -0.37 -1.31 -22.79
CA SER A 465 -1.44 -0.31 -22.92
C SER A 465 -2.55 -0.74 -23.87
N GLU A 466 -2.24 -1.38 -25.00
CA GLU A 466 -3.24 -1.92 -25.95
C GLU A 466 -4.10 -3.00 -25.28
N PHE A 467 -3.47 -3.98 -24.63
CA PHE A 467 -4.20 -5.02 -23.87
C PHE A 467 -5.10 -4.40 -22.81
N ARG A 468 -4.59 -3.42 -22.06
CA ARG A 468 -5.35 -2.72 -21.02
C ARG A 468 -6.56 -1.98 -21.58
N PHE A 469 -6.40 -1.30 -22.72
CA PHE A 469 -7.49 -0.59 -23.39
C PHE A 469 -8.61 -1.56 -23.79
N ASP A 470 -8.25 -2.71 -24.37
CA ASP A 470 -9.21 -3.73 -24.76
C ASP A 470 -9.92 -4.34 -23.54
N SER A 471 -9.18 -4.65 -22.46
CA SER A 471 -9.76 -5.14 -21.21
C SER A 471 -10.73 -4.14 -20.58
N TRP A 472 -10.41 -2.83 -20.59
CA TRP A 472 -11.31 -1.80 -20.07
C TRP A 472 -12.60 -1.70 -20.88
N LYS A 473 -12.49 -1.78 -22.20
CA LYS A 473 -13.68 -1.79 -23.06
C LYS A 473 -14.57 -3.00 -22.77
N GLU A 474 -13.98 -4.18 -22.58
CA GLU A 474 -14.73 -5.40 -22.22
C GLU A 474 -15.41 -5.27 -20.83
N LEU A 475 -14.75 -4.64 -19.87
CA LEU A 475 -15.34 -4.32 -18.56
C LEU A 475 -16.51 -3.34 -18.68
N GLU A 476 -16.38 -2.28 -19.48
CA GLU A 476 -17.48 -1.31 -19.72
C GLU A 476 -18.68 -1.99 -20.40
N ASP A 477 -18.44 -2.79 -21.45
CA ASP A 477 -19.47 -3.50 -22.19
C ASP A 477 -20.19 -4.53 -21.31
N SER A 478 -19.44 -5.29 -20.50
CA SER A 478 -20.00 -6.29 -19.57
C SER A 478 -20.78 -5.64 -18.43
N GLN A 479 -20.29 -4.54 -17.84
CA GLN A 479 -21.00 -3.78 -16.82
C GLN A 479 -22.34 -3.23 -17.34
N ALA A 480 -22.37 -2.72 -18.57
CA ALA A 480 -23.59 -2.24 -19.21
C ALA A 480 -24.56 -3.38 -19.56
N ALA A 481 -24.05 -4.56 -19.90
CA ALA A 481 -24.87 -5.75 -20.17
C ALA A 481 -25.52 -6.28 -18.88
N ILE A 482 -24.75 -6.49 -17.81
CA ILE A 482 -25.27 -7.03 -16.55
C ILE A 482 -26.25 -6.07 -15.88
N ARG A 483 -26.01 -4.75 -15.93
CA ARG A 483 -26.95 -3.73 -15.44
C ARG A 483 -28.32 -3.85 -16.09
N ARG A 484 -28.35 -4.01 -17.43
CA ARG A 484 -29.61 -4.18 -18.17
C ARG A 484 -30.29 -5.49 -17.79
N SER A 485 -29.55 -6.60 -17.76
CA SER A 485 -30.09 -7.92 -17.36
C SER A 485 -30.74 -7.86 -15.96
N MET A 486 -30.02 -7.33 -14.97
CA MET A 486 -30.52 -7.25 -13.59
C MET A 486 -31.69 -6.27 -13.45
N THR A 487 -31.66 -5.14 -14.15
CA THR A 487 -32.77 -4.17 -14.14
C THR A 487 -34.04 -4.77 -14.74
N GLU A 488 -33.91 -5.52 -15.84
CA GLU A 488 -35.03 -6.25 -16.46
C GLU A 488 -35.55 -7.37 -15.54
N LYS A 489 -34.65 -8.11 -14.88
CA LYS A 489 -35.00 -9.23 -13.99
C LYS A 489 -35.73 -8.78 -12.73
N TYR A 490 -35.24 -7.74 -12.07
CA TYR A 490 -35.73 -7.31 -10.76
C TYR A 490 -36.70 -6.12 -10.80
N GLY A 491 -36.81 -5.42 -11.94
CA GLY A 491 -37.68 -4.24 -12.07
C GLY A 491 -37.23 -3.03 -11.23
N VAL A 492 -35.98 -3.03 -10.77
CA VAL A 492 -35.34 -1.91 -10.05
C VAL A 492 -34.06 -1.53 -10.76
N GLU A 493 -33.68 -0.26 -10.69
CA GLU A 493 -32.49 0.25 -11.38
C GLU A 493 -31.19 -0.22 -10.70
N PHE A 494 -30.34 -0.95 -11.43
CA PHE A 494 -29.05 -1.41 -10.92
C PHE A 494 -27.94 -0.36 -11.05
#